data_AF-A0AAW9A3H9-F1
#
_entry.id   AF-A0AAW9A3H9-F1
#
_cell.length_a   1.000
_cell.length_b   1.000
_cell.length_c   1.000
_cell.angle_alpha   90.00
_cell.angle_beta   90.00
_cell.angle_gamma   90.00
#
_symmetry.space_group_name_H-M   'P 1'
#
loop_
_entity.id
_entity.type
_entity.pdbx_description
1 polymer ?
#
loop_
_entity_poly.entity_id
_entity_poly.type
_entity_poly.pdbx_seq_one_letter_code
_entity_poly.pdbx_strand_id
1 'polypeptide(L)'
;MKQLVLPIKDTNILHEVEDTLLHNFREGRRNYTIFQVGKATLLRVSDVLALRRNEIYKTDGDIKKNAYIRDKKTGKPNILYLKPVKQDLIDYFNWLNEQNIQSEWLFPSSRDHSRHIT
;
A
#
# COMPACT_ATOMS: atom_id res chain seq x y z
N MET A 1 -19.31 -19.61 -16.01
CA MET A 1 -18.89 -20.07 -14.67
C MET A 1 -19.02 -18.92 -13.70
N LYS A 2 -19.71 -19.11 -12.56
CA LYS A 2 -19.66 -18.13 -11.45
C LYS A 2 -18.39 -18.42 -10.64
N GLN A 3 -17.47 -17.48 -10.60
CA GLN A 3 -16.28 -17.58 -9.77
C GLN A 3 -16.70 -17.34 -8.31
N LEU A 4 -16.51 -18.36 -7.47
CA LEU A 4 -16.74 -18.24 -6.04
C LEU A 4 -15.50 -17.59 -5.41
N VAL A 5 -15.66 -16.41 -4.83
CA VAL A 5 -14.60 -15.68 -4.12
C VAL A 5 -14.79 -15.87 -2.63
N LEU A 6 -13.84 -16.53 -1.97
CA LEU A 6 -13.84 -16.80 -0.54
C LEU A 6 -12.73 -16.00 0.15
N PRO A 7 -12.89 -15.63 1.43
CA PRO A 7 -11.82 -15.00 2.19
C PRO A 7 -10.64 -15.96 2.37
N ILE A 8 -9.43 -15.40 2.43
CA ILE A 8 -8.21 -16.14 2.78
C ILE A 8 -8.28 -16.47 4.27
N LYS A 9 -8.28 -17.77 4.61
CA LYS A 9 -8.34 -18.27 5.99
C LYS A 9 -7.09 -19.03 6.41
N ASP A 10 -6.29 -19.48 5.44
CA ASP A 10 -5.09 -20.28 5.65
C ASP A 10 -3.86 -19.38 5.55
N THR A 11 -3.00 -19.43 6.57
CA THR A 11 -1.75 -18.67 6.65
C THR A 11 -0.76 -19.09 5.57
N ASN A 12 -0.75 -20.35 5.15
CA ASN A 12 0.13 -20.79 4.06
C ASN A 12 -0.28 -20.15 2.74
N ILE A 13 -1.59 -20.13 2.45
CA ILE A 13 -2.13 -19.43 1.28
C ILE A 13 -1.80 -17.93 1.35
N LEU A 14 -1.89 -17.32 2.55
CA LEU A 14 -1.49 -15.93 2.72
C LEU A 14 -0.02 -15.71 2.36
N HIS A 15 0.90 -16.56 2.85
CA HIS A 15 2.32 -16.47 2.52
C HIS A 15 2.59 -16.68 1.03
N GLU A 16 1.91 -17.63 0.38
CA GLU A 16 2.02 -17.84 -1.07
C GLU A 16 1.55 -16.62 -1.88
N VAL A 17 0.47 -15.97 -1.44
CA VAL A 17 -0.01 -14.72 -2.05
C VAL A 17 1.02 -13.60 -1.87
N GLU A 18 1.57 -13.45 -0.66
CA GLU A 18 2.59 -12.45 -0.37
C GLU A 18 3.86 -12.65 -1.22
N ASP A 19 4.34 -13.89 -1.31
CA ASP A 19 5.51 -14.26 -2.12
C ASP A 19 5.27 -14.02 -3.61
N THR A 20 4.10 -14.45 -4.12
CA THR A 20 3.71 -14.25 -5.51
C THR A 20 3.63 -12.76 -5.86
N LEU A 21 3.04 -11.95 -4.98
CA LEU A 21 2.95 -10.50 -5.18
C LEU A 21 4.32 -9.86 -5.25
N LEU A 22 5.27 -10.31 -4.43
CA LEU A 22 6.60 -9.73 -4.34
C LEU A 22 7.51 -10.13 -5.51
N HIS A 23 7.48 -11.40 -5.93
CA HIS A 23 8.49 -11.97 -6.83
C HIS A 23 8.01 -12.18 -8.27
N ASN A 24 6.71 -12.32 -8.53
CA ASN A 24 6.20 -12.76 -9.84
C ASN A 24 5.72 -11.60 -10.73
N PHE A 25 5.89 -10.35 -10.31
CA PHE A 25 5.47 -9.16 -11.06
C PHE A 25 6.60 -8.13 -11.19
N ARG A 26 6.62 -7.40 -12.31
CA ARG A 26 7.55 -6.27 -12.52
C ARG A 26 7.49 -5.24 -11.39
N GLU A 27 6.28 -4.96 -10.90
CA GLU A 27 6.01 -3.99 -9.83
C GLU A 27 5.79 -4.70 -8.49
N GLY A 28 6.48 -5.83 -8.29
CA GLY A 28 6.18 -6.76 -7.21
C GLY A 28 6.28 -6.12 -5.83
N ARG A 29 7.33 -5.32 -5.59
CA ARG A 29 7.49 -4.56 -4.34
C ARG A 29 6.28 -3.65 -4.07
N ARG A 30 5.80 -2.89 -5.07
CA ARG A 30 4.62 -2.04 -4.93
C ARG A 30 3.37 -2.85 -4.62
N ASN A 31 3.13 -3.93 -5.37
CA ASN A 31 1.94 -4.76 -5.23
C ASN A 31 1.89 -5.44 -3.85
N TYR A 32 3.01 -5.97 -3.39
CA TYR A 32 3.17 -6.51 -2.04
C TYR A 32 2.88 -5.45 -0.97
N THR A 33 3.44 -4.24 -1.09
CA THR A 33 3.22 -3.19 -0.09
C THR A 33 1.77 -2.69 -0.06
N ILE A 34 1.08 -2.62 -1.21
CA ILE A 34 -0.37 -2.33 -1.26
C ILE A 34 -1.15 -3.36 -0.43
N PHE A 35 -0.81 -4.63 -0.60
CA PHE A 35 -1.47 -5.73 0.12
C PHE A 35 -1.20 -5.65 1.64
N GLN A 36 0.06 -5.44 2.05
CA GLN A 36 0.40 -5.30 3.47
C GLN A 36 -0.29 -4.09 4.11
N VAL A 37 -0.28 -2.93 3.45
CA VAL A 37 -0.97 -1.73 3.95
C VAL A 37 -2.47 -1.97 4.07
N GLY A 38 -3.10 -2.57 3.07
CA GLY A 38 -4.52 -2.94 3.12
C GLY A 38 -4.84 -3.87 4.29
N LYS A 39 -4.02 -4.91 4.49
CA LYS A 39 -4.15 -5.87 5.59
C LYS A 39 -4.03 -5.21 6.97
N ALA A 40 -3.03 -4.35 7.16
CA ALA A 40 -2.78 -3.73 8.46
C ALA A 40 -3.72 -2.56 8.80
N THR A 41 -4.20 -1.83 7.78
CA THR A 41 -5.03 -0.64 7.98
C THR A 41 -6.52 -0.91 7.87
N LEU A 42 -6.92 -2.09 7.37
CA LEU A 42 -8.31 -2.49 7.13
C LEU A 42 -9.10 -1.51 6.24
N LEU A 43 -8.38 -0.72 5.44
CA LEU A 43 -8.97 0.18 4.47
C LEU A 43 -9.53 -0.60 3.28
N ARG A 44 -10.54 -0.02 2.62
CA ARG A 44 -10.97 -0.53 1.31
C ARG A 44 -9.84 -0.31 0.31
N VAL A 45 -9.72 -1.20 -0.67
CA VAL A 45 -8.67 -1.13 -1.69
C VAL A 45 -8.61 0.25 -2.38
N SER A 46 -9.76 0.84 -2.69
CA SER A 46 -9.83 2.18 -3.30
C SER A 46 -9.26 3.29 -2.41
N ASP A 47 -9.38 3.15 -1.09
CA ASP A 47 -8.85 4.10 -0.12
C ASP A 47 -7.33 3.91 0.04
N VAL A 48 -6.85 2.66 0.04
CA VAL A 48 -5.41 2.34 0.04
C VAL A 48 -4.71 2.93 -1.18
N LEU A 49 -5.27 2.73 -2.38
CA LEU A 49 -4.68 3.22 -3.62
C LEU A 49 -4.66 4.75 -3.70
N ALA A 50 -5.55 5.43 -2.98
CA ALA A 50 -5.62 6.89 -2.95
C ALA A 50 -4.79 7.54 -1.84
N LEU A 51 -3.99 6.77 -1.08
CA LEU A 51 -3.09 7.33 -0.08
C LEU A 51 -2.01 8.20 -0.75
N ARG A 52 -1.70 9.34 -0.13
CA ARG A 52 -0.62 10.23 -0.56
C ARG A 52 0.66 9.96 0.21
N ARG A 53 1.79 10.17 -0.44
CA ARG A 53 3.13 9.99 0.12
C ARG A 53 3.32 10.83 1.38
N ASN A 54 2.84 12.07 1.37
CA ASN A 54 2.92 13.00 2.51
C ASN A 54 2.00 12.63 3.68
N GLU A 55 1.05 11.71 3.53
CA GLU A 55 0.22 11.21 4.64
C GLU A 55 0.97 10.14 5.44
N ILE A 56 1.92 9.44 4.81
CA ILE A 56 2.67 8.32 5.38
C ILE A 56 4.09 8.72 5.77
N TYR A 57 4.81 9.38 4.85
CA TYR A 57 6.21 9.78 5.05
C TYR A 57 6.29 11.24 5.49
N LYS A 58 7.30 11.52 6.30
CA LYS A 58 7.80 12.86 6.59
C LYS A 58 8.74 13.31 5.46
N THR A 59 9.14 14.58 5.50
CA THR A 59 10.02 15.20 4.51
C THR A 59 11.45 14.65 4.52
N ASP A 60 11.89 14.07 5.62
CA ASP A 60 13.19 13.41 5.82
C ASP A 60 13.18 11.91 5.40
N GLY A 61 12.04 11.39 4.93
CA GLY A 61 11.87 9.99 4.56
C GLY A 61 11.43 9.08 5.72
N ASP A 62 11.35 9.59 6.94
CA ASP A 62 10.85 8.83 8.08
C ASP A 62 9.34 8.58 7.98
N ILE A 63 8.86 7.48 8.58
CA ILE A 63 7.43 7.17 8.62
C ILE A 63 6.76 7.94 9.77
N LYS A 64 5.61 8.56 9.50
CA LYS A 64 4.78 9.21 10.52
C LYS A 64 4.26 8.17 11.52
N LYS A 65 4.26 8.53 12.81
CA LYS A 65 3.75 7.67 13.89
C LYS A 65 2.28 7.29 13.69
N ASN A 66 1.49 8.26 13.22
CA ASN A 66 0.08 8.12 12.87
C ASN A 66 -0.13 8.79 11.51
N ALA A 67 -0.81 8.12 10.58
CA ALA A 67 -1.32 8.77 9.37
C ALA A 67 -2.79 9.16 9.58
N TYR A 68 -3.08 10.43 9.42
CA TYR A 68 -4.42 10.99 9.57
C TYR A 68 -5.03 11.15 8.19
N ILE A 69 -5.99 10.29 7.85
CA ILE A 69 -6.71 10.35 6.58
C ILE A 69 -8.18 10.73 6.82
N ARG A 70 -8.88 11.20 5.79
CA ARG A 70 -10.35 11.33 5.83
C ARG A 70 -10.97 10.20 5.02
N ASP A 71 -11.84 9.43 5.67
CA ASP A 71 -12.62 8.39 5.00
C ASP A 71 -13.51 9.04 3.94
N LYS A 72 -13.37 8.62 2.67
CA LYS A 72 -14.09 9.25 1.54
C LYS A 72 -15.61 9.05 1.62
N LYS A 73 -16.07 7.95 2.22
CA LYS A 73 -17.50 7.60 2.29
C LYS A 73 -18.22 8.41 3.37
N THR A 74 -17.58 8.63 4.51
CA THR A 74 -18.19 9.21 5.71
C THR A 74 -17.68 10.61 6.05
N GLY A 75 -16.56 11.04 5.45
CA GLY A 75 -15.89 12.32 5.72
C GLY A 75 -15.17 12.38 7.08
N LYS A 76 -15.24 11.32 7.88
CA LYS A 76 -14.69 11.25 9.23
C LYS A 76 -13.17 11.05 9.20
N PRO A 77 -12.44 11.61 10.18
CA PRO A 77 -11.02 11.32 10.34
C PRO A 77 -10.82 9.85 10.71
N ASN A 78 -9.83 9.21 10.09
CA ASN A 78 -9.37 7.86 10.39
C ASN A 78 -7.85 7.92 10.67
N ILE A 79 -7.43 7.23 11.73
CA ILE A 79 -6.03 7.19 12.16
C ILE A 79 -5.50 5.81 11.80
N LEU A 80 -4.54 5.77 10.86
CA LEU A 80 -3.94 4.52 10.43
C LEU A 80 -2.83 4.10 11.40
N TYR A 81 -2.93 2.86 11.87
CA TYR A 81 -1.91 2.22 12.68
C TYR A 81 -0.84 1.59 11.78
N LEU A 82 0.24 2.32 11.51
CA LEU A 82 1.28 1.90 10.56
C LEU A 82 2.38 1.03 11.17
N LYS A 83 2.41 0.84 12.50
CA LYS A 83 3.47 0.08 13.18
C LYS A 83 3.69 -1.33 12.59
N PRO A 84 2.64 -2.11 12.27
CA PRO A 84 2.82 -3.46 11.74
C PRO A 84 3.46 -3.51 10.35
N VAL A 85 3.32 -2.44 9.55
CA VAL A 85 3.81 -2.34 8.17
C VAL A 85 4.97 -1.36 8.02
N LYS A 86 5.58 -0.97 9.14
CA LYS A 86 6.65 0.03 9.13
C LYS A 86 7.83 -0.43 8.27
N GLN A 87 8.24 -1.70 8.41
CA GLN A 87 9.35 -2.23 7.62
C GLN A 87 9.01 -2.30 6.14
N ASP A 88 7.81 -2.79 5.79
CA ASP A 88 7.37 -2.85 4.38
C ASP A 88 7.34 -1.47 3.71
N LEU A 89 6.97 -0.43 4.47
CA LEU A 89 6.98 0.96 4.01
C LEU A 89 8.40 1.53 3.88
N ILE A 90 9.35 1.14 4.73
CA ILE A 90 10.77 1.52 4.59
C ILE A 90 11.35 0.88 3.32
N ASP A 91 11.15 -0.44 3.16
CA ASP A 91 11.66 -1.18 2.01
C ASP A 91 11.07 -0.64 0.70
N TYR A 92 9.78 -0.29 0.71
CA TYR A 92 9.13 0.33 -0.43
C TYR A 92 9.65 1.75 -0.73
N PHE A 93 9.94 2.56 0.28
CA PHE A 93 10.52 3.89 0.08
C PHE A 93 11.91 3.81 -0.58
N ASN A 94 12.74 2.86 -0.13
CA ASN A 94 14.05 2.61 -0.73
C ASN A 94 13.91 2.18 -2.19
N TRP A 95 13.00 1.24 -2.46
CA TRP A 95 12.71 0.80 -3.83
C TRP A 95 12.23 1.96 -4.73
N LEU A 96 11.36 2.84 -4.25
CA LEU A 96 10.95 4.03 -5.02
C LEU A 96 12.14 4.93 -5.38
N ASN A 97 13.09 5.10 -4.47
CA ASN A 97 14.28 5.91 -4.71
C ASN A 97 15.23 5.24 -5.71
N GLU A 98 15.45 3.92 -5.59
CA GLU A 98 16.24 3.14 -6.54
C GLU A 98 15.69 3.19 -7.97
N GLN A 99 14.35 3.18 -8.10
CA GLN A 99 13.67 3.31 -9.39
C GLN A 99 13.52 4.77 -9.87
N ASN A 100 14.01 5.74 -9.09
CA ASN A 100 13.86 7.19 -9.34
C ASN A 100 12.39 7.63 -9.55
N ILE A 101 11.47 7.04 -8.78
CA ILE A 101 10.04 7.33 -8.85
C ILE A 101 9.68 8.46 -7.89
N GLN A 102 9.32 9.61 -8.46
CA GLN A 102 8.81 10.76 -7.73
C GLN A 102 7.30 10.91 -7.99
N SER A 103 6.51 10.83 -6.93
CA SER A 103 5.05 10.95 -7.00
C SER A 103 4.48 11.52 -5.71
N GLU A 104 3.38 12.26 -5.84
CA GLU A 104 2.53 12.63 -4.73
C GLU A 104 1.79 11.41 -4.15
N TRP A 105 1.46 10.43 -4.98
CA TRP A 105 0.75 9.22 -4.56
C TRP A 105 1.70 8.26 -3.88
N LEU A 106 1.21 7.59 -2.84
CA LEU A 106 1.96 6.51 -2.19
C LEU A 106 2.18 5.36 -3.19
N PHE A 107 1.16 5.03 -3.97
CA PHE A 107 1.18 3.96 -4.96
C PHE A 107 0.89 4.52 -6.37
N PRO A 108 1.92 5.05 -7.06
CA PRO A 108 1.75 5.61 -8.40
C PRO A 108 1.47 4.52 -9.44
N SER A 109 0.77 4.91 -10.50
CA SER A 109 0.57 4.09 -11.69
C SER A 109 1.88 3.95 -12.46
N SER A 110 2.24 2.73 -12.87
CA SER A 110 3.47 2.48 -13.65
C SER A 110 3.46 3.09 -15.05
N ARG A 111 2.30 3.55 -15.54
CA ARG A 111 2.16 4.25 -16.83
C ARG A 111 2.30 5.76 -16.70
N ASP A 112 1.87 6.30 -15.56
CA ASP A 112 1.83 7.74 -15.28
C ASP A 112 1.99 7.96 -13.77
N HIS A 113 3.21 8.32 -13.36
CA HIS A 113 3.52 8.54 -11.94
C HIS A 113 2.81 9.77 -11.34
N SER A 114 2.17 10.63 -12.14
CA SER A 114 1.35 11.72 -11.60
C SER A 114 -0.03 11.26 -11.10
N ARG A 115 -0.39 9.99 -11.35
CA ARG A 115 -1.69 9.40 -10.99
C ARG A 115 -1.51 8.22 -10.05
N HIS A 116 -2.54 7.96 -9.23
CA HIS A 116 -2.65 6.68 -8.55
C HIS A 116 -3.14 5.58 -9.51
N ILE A 117 -2.98 4.33 -9.09
CA ILE A 117 -3.50 3.16 -9.80
C ILE A 117 -5.03 3.27 -9.92
N THR A 118 -5.56 3.14 -11.15
CA THR A 118 -6.99 3.17 -11.48
C THR A 118 -7.42 1.88 -12.15
#